data_AF-A0A2D0IR77-F1
#
_entry.id   AF-A0A2D0IR77-F1
#
_cell.length_a   1.000
_cell.length_b   1.000
_cell.length_c   1.000
_cell.angle_alpha   90.00
_cell.angle_beta   90.00
_cell.angle_gamma   90.00
#
_symmetry.space_group_name_H-M   'P 1'
#
loop_
_entity.id
_entity.type
_entity.pdbx_description
1 polymer ?
#
loop_
_entity_poly.entity_id
_entity_poly.type
_entity_poly.pdbx_seq_one_letter_code
_entity_poly.pdbx_strand_id
1 'polypeptide(L)'
;MRGSFSISCSVCLLGLAVWCMPLAQAAEKDELASAKRLIEQVQMALERANIAENQSDTLKHPRYDFDYQRIQADLNTIKAGIDHYLTPSRDQPHESGALSGHYRQENPQ
;
A
#
# COMPACT_ATOMS: atom_id res chain seq x y z
N MET A 1 -9.48 -45.55 -34.20
CA MET A 1 -8.77 -45.34 -32.93
C MET A 1 -8.14 -43.94 -32.90
N ARG A 2 -8.93 -42.87 -32.70
CA ARG A 2 -8.46 -41.48 -32.58
C ARG A 2 -9.40 -40.80 -31.58
N GLY A 3 -8.94 -40.50 -30.37
CA GLY A 3 -9.79 -39.87 -29.34
C GLY A 3 -9.15 -39.70 -27.96
N SER A 4 -8.08 -40.42 -27.64
CA SER A 4 -7.56 -40.47 -26.26
C SER A 4 -6.48 -39.43 -25.94
N PHE A 5 -5.78 -38.89 -26.94
CA PHE A 5 -4.63 -37.99 -26.73
C PHE A 5 -5.01 -36.54 -26.39
N SER A 6 -6.17 -36.05 -26.87
CA SER A 6 -6.60 -34.67 -26.62
C SER A 6 -7.05 -34.41 -25.18
N ILE A 7 -7.53 -35.46 -24.49
CA ILE A 7 -8.07 -35.35 -23.12
C ILE A 7 -6.92 -35.29 -22.10
N SER A 8 -5.86 -36.07 -22.30
CA SER A 8 -4.70 -36.09 -21.41
C SER A 8 -3.95 -34.75 -21.37
N CYS A 9 -3.80 -34.08 -22.52
CA CYS A 9 -3.15 -32.77 -22.59
C CYS A 9 -3.98 -31.67 -21.90
N SER A 10 -5.31 -31.72 -22.03
CA SER A 10 -6.21 -30.77 -21.36
C SER A 10 -6.26 -30.96 -19.84
N VAL A 11 -6.22 -32.20 -19.35
CA VAL A 11 -6.14 -32.51 -17.91
C VAL A 11 -4.81 -32.06 -17.30
N CYS A 12 -3.69 -32.24 -18.01
CA CYS A 12 -2.37 -31.76 -17.55
C CYS A 12 -2.30 -30.23 -17.48
N LEU A 13 -2.86 -29.52 -18.46
CA LEU A 13 -2.89 -28.06 -18.48
C LEU A 13 -3.78 -27.47 -17.37
N LEU A 14 -4.92 -28.10 -17.08
CA LEU A 14 -5.78 -27.71 -15.96
C LEU A 14 -5.12 -27.99 -14.60
N GLY A 15 -4.42 -29.11 -14.45
CA GLY A 15 -3.68 -29.43 -13.23
C GLY A 15 -2.53 -28.45 -12.93
N LEU A 16 -1.79 -28.02 -13.95
CA LEU A 16 -0.74 -27.00 -13.84
C LEU A 16 -1.29 -25.62 -13.47
N ALA A 17 -2.43 -25.22 -14.05
CA ALA A 17 -3.09 -23.97 -13.70
C ALA A 17 -3.54 -23.97 -12.23
N VAL A 18 -4.14 -25.08 -11.76
CA VAL A 18 -4.57 -25.23 -10.36
C VAL A 18 -3.38 -25.19 -9.38
N TRP A 19 -2.21 -25.67 -9.78
CA TRP A 19 -1.00 -25.64 -8.94
C TRP A 19 -0.27 -24.29 -8.94
N CYS A 20 -0.36 -23.52 -10.03
CA CYS A 20 0.36 -22.24 -10.17
C CYS A 20 -0.39 -21.06 -9.54
N MET A 21 -1.73 -21.07 -9.54
CA MET A 21 -2.56 -20.03 -8.90
C MET A 21 -2.22 -19.75 -7.43
N PRO A 22 -2.07 -20.75 -6.54
CA PRO A 22 -1.73 -20.49 -5.15
C PRO A 22 -0.31 -19.90 -4.98
N LEU A 23 0.62 -20.20 -5.88
CA LEU A 23 1.98 -19.65 -5.85
C LEU A 23 2.01 -18.17 -6.26
N ALA A 24 1.25 -17.80 -7.30
CA ALA A 24 1.12 -16.41 -7.72
C ALA A 24 0.47 -15.54 -6.63
N GLN A 25 -0.56 -16.07 -5.96
CA GLN A 25 -1.23 -15.38 -4.86
C GLN A 25 -0.32 -15.22 -3.62
N ALA A 26 0.54 -16.21 -3.32
CA ALA A 26 1.52 -16.09 -2.24
C ALA A 26 2.55 -14.98 -2.54
N ALA A 27 3.06 -14.94 -3.77
CA ALA A 27 4.02 -13.92 -4.19
C ALA A 27 3.43 -12.49 -4.11
N GLU A 28 2.18 -12.31 -4.55
CA GLU A 28 1.49 -11.01 -4.43
C GLU A 28 1.37 -10.56 -2.98
N LYS A 29 0.98 -11.45 -2.07
CA LYS A 29 0.85 -11.14 -0.64
C LYS A 29 2.19 -10.76 -0.01
N ASP A 30 3.27 -11.41 -0.40
CA ASP A 30 4.62 -11.10 0.08
C ASP A 30 5.08 -9.71 -0.39
N GLU A 31 4.84 -9.36 -1.66
CA GLU A 31 5.14 -8.03 -2.20
C GLU A 31 4.31 -6.93 -1.52
N LEU A 32 3.02 -7.19 -1.24
CA LEU A 32 2.19 -6.25 -0.49
C LEU A 32 2.66 -6.08 0.96
N ALA A 33 3.13 -7.16 1.62
CA ALA A 33 3.74 -7.06 2.93
C ALA A 33 5.05 -6.25 2.89
N SER A 34 5.83 -6.38 1.82
CA SER A 34 7.02 -5.56 1.57
C SER A 34 6.65 -4.09 1.41
N ALA A 35 5.63 -3.77 0.60
CA ALA A 35 5.13 -2.42 0.40
C ALA A 35 4.70 -1.75 1.72
N LYS A 36 4.02 -2.49 2.62
CA LYS A 36 3.67 -1.98 3.96
C LYS A 36 4.90 -1.59 4.79
N ARG A 37 5.95 -2.43 4.77
CA ARG A 37 7.20 -2.12 5.47
C ARG A 37 7.88 -0.88 4.89
N LEU A 38 7.84 -0.70 3.57
CA LEU A 38 8.35 0.52 2.92
C LEU A 38 7.55 1.75 3.36
N ILE A 39 6.22 1.65 3.48
CA ILE A 39 5.38 2.74 4.01
C ILE A 39 5.78 3.09 5.44
N GLU A 40 6.03 2.09 6.30
CA GLU A 40 6.51 2.33 7.67
C GLU A 40 7.88 3.03 7.68
N GLN A 41 8.79 2.65 6.78
CA GLN A 41 10.08 3.33 6.61
C GLN A 41 9.91 4.79 6.17
N VAL A 42 8.97 5.06 5.26
CA VAL A 42 8.62 6.43 4.84
C VAL A 42 8.05 7.22 6.03
N GLN A 43 7.15 6.63 6.83
CA GLN A 43 6.61 7.27 8.03
C GLN A 43 7.73 7.65 9.02
N MET A 44 8.69 6.75 9.27
CA MET A 44 9.85 7.04 10.11
C MET A 44 10.78 8.11 9.51
N ALA A 45 10.92 8.19 8.19
CA ALA A 45 11.69 9.25 7.54
C ALA A 45 10.99 10.60 7.65
N LEU A 46 9.68 10.65 7.48
CA LEU A 46 8.87 11.85 7.65
C LEU A 46 8.92 12.37 9.09
N GLU A 47 8.83 11.48 10.08
CA GLU A 47 8.94 11.88 11.49
C GLU A 47 10.30 12.50 11.80
N ARG A 48 11.39 11.90 11.30
CA ARG A 48 12.74 12.46 11.44
C ARG A 48 12.86 13.83 10.76
N ALA A 49 12.26 14.01 9.59
CA ALA A 49 12.25 15.29 8.89
C ALA A 49 11.45 16.35 9.67
N ASN A 50 10.31 15.98 10.25
CA ASN A 50 9.49 16.86 11.09
C ASN A 50 10.28 17.33 12.32
N ILE A 51 10.96 16.40 13.01
CA ILE A 51 11.79 16.75 14.17
C ILE A 51 12.93 17.69 13.77
N ALA A 52 13.60 17.42 12.65
CA ALA A 52 14.69 18.27 12.16
C ALA A 52 14.21 19.69 11.81
N GLU A 53 13.02 19.82 11.21
CA GLU A 53 12.42 21.11 10.89
C GLU A 53 12.07 21.90 12.16
N ASN A 54 11.43 21.26 13.13
CA ASN A 54 11.07 21.91 14.41
C ASN A 54 12.29 22.32 15.25
N GLN A 55 13.44 21.68 15.04
CA GLN A 55 14.71 22.04 15.69
C GLN A 55 15.46 23.15 14.95
N SER A 56 15.03 23.49 13.73
CA SER A 56 15.64 24.58 12.99
C SER A 56 15.22 25.92 13.60
N ASP A 57 16.17 26.66 14.18
CA ASP A 57 15.97 28.03 14.65
C ASP A 57 15.89 28.98 13.44
N THR A 58 14.82 28.83 12.65
CA THR A 58 14.61 29.64 11.46
C THR A 58 13.98 30.97 11.87
N LEU A 59 14.80 32.03 11.91
CA LEU A 59 14.41 33.41 12.26
C LEU A 59 13.21 33.98 11.46
N LYS A 60 12.84 33.33 10.35
CA LYS A 60 11.65 33.64 9.54
C LYS A 60 10.90 32.35 9.26
N HIS A 61 9.71 32.21 9.81
CA HIS A 61 8.85 31.07 9.48
C HIS A 61 8.52 31.09 7.97
N PRO A 62 8.64 29.96 7.26
CA PRO A 62 8.26 29.90 5.86
C PRO A 62 6.76 30.22 5.70
N ARG A 63 6.39 30.78 4.55
CA ARG A 63 4.96 30.96 4.21
C ARG A 63 4.25 29.62 4.00
N TYR A 64 4.99 28.62 3.57
CA TYR A 64 4.48 27.30 3.25
C TYR A 64 5.31 26.24 3.96
N ASP A 65 4.62 25.37 4.68
CA ASP A 65 5.21 24.26 5.40
C ASP A 65 4.63 22.93 4.87
N PHE A 66 5.31 21.83 5.19
CA PHE A 66 4.85 20.50 4.82
C PHE A 66 3.87 19.96 5.89
N ASP A 67 2.65 19.60 5.47
CA ASP A 67 1.60 19.06 6.33
C ASP A 67 1.88 17.58 6.66
N TYR A 68 2.72 17.38 7.70
CA TYR A 68 3.10 16.06 8.19
C TYR A 68 1.90 15.23 8.65
N GLN A 69 0.87 15.86 9.23
CA GLN A 69 -0.30 15.15 9.73
C GLN A 69 -1.11 14.55 8.57
N ARG A 70 -1.29 15.32 7.49
CA ARG A 70 -2.05 14.89 6.32
C ARG A 70 -1.36 13.78 5.53
N ILE A 71 -0.04 13.84 5.31
CA ILE A 71 0.66 12.72 4.66
C ILE A 71 0.62 11.45 5.53
N GLN A 72 0.72 11.56 6.86
CA GLN A 72 0.62 10.41 7.75
C GLN A 72 -0.77 9.78 7.68
N ALA A 73 -1.83 10.59 7.60
CA ALA A 73 -3.20 10.12 7.40
C ALA A 73 -3.34 9.37 6.06
N ASP A 74 -2.86 9.94 4.95
CA ASP A 74 -2.90 9.31 3.63
C ASP A 74 -2.14 7.97 3.61
N LEU A 75 -0.93 7.91 4.19
CA LEU A 75 -0.14 6.67 4.29
C LEU A 75 -0.85 5.59 5.13
N ASN A 76 -1.55 6.00 6.20
CA ASN A 76 -2.35 5.08 7.00
C ASN A 76 -3.57 4.56 6.23
N THR A 77 -4.23 5.40 5.43
CA THR A 77 -5.31 4.99 4.53
C THR A 77 -4.82 3.98 3.50
N ILE A 78 -3.65 4.20 2.89
CA ILE A 78 -3.04 3.23 1.95
C ILE A 78 -2.76 1.90 2.66
N LYS A 79 -2.15 1.93 3.86
CA LYS A 79 -1.87 0.72 4.64
C LYS A 79 -3.14 -0.05 4.99
N ALA A 80 -4.20 0.66 5.39
CA ALA A 80 -5.50 0.07 5.69
C ALA A 80 -6.15 -0.57 4.44
N GLY A 81 -6.02 0.06 3.27
CA GLY A 81 -6.49 -0.52 2.00
C GLY A 81 -5.76 -1.82 1.65
N ILE A 82 -4.44 -1.87 1.85
CA ILE A 82 -3.66 -3.11 1.66
C ILE A 82 -4.10 -4.17 2.67
N ASP A 83 -4.30 -3.81 3.94
CA ASP A 83 -4.73 -4.74 4.98
C ASP A 83 -6.12 -5.32 4.72
N HIS A 84 -7.06 -4.50 4.23
CA HIS A 84 -8.38 -4.94 3.82
C HIS A 84 -8.31 -5.92 2.65
N TYR A 85 -7.44 -5.68 1.67
CA TYR A 85 -7.24 -6.61 0.55
C TYR A 85 -6.62 -7.94 1.00
N LEU A 86 -5.61 -7.91 1.86
CA LEU A 86 -4.93 -9.11 2.36
C LEU A 86 -5.82 -9.93 3.31
N THR A 87 -6.70 -9.27 4.04
CA THR A 87 -7.63 -9.85 5.02
C THR A 87 -9.06 -9.50 4.63
N PRO A 88 -9.60 -10.05 3.53
CA PRO A 88 -10.94 -9.70 3.08
C PRO A 88 -11.94 -10.14 4.14
N SER A 89 -12.51 -9.18 4.87
CA SER A 89 -13.66 -9.45 5.73
C SER A 89 -14.89 -9.69 4.86
N ARG A 90 -15.85 -10.46 5.38
CA ARG A 90 -17.19 -10.56 4.77
C ARG A 90 -18.09 -9.38 5.12
N ASP A 91 -17.56 -8.39 5.82
CA ASP A 91 -18.25 -7.12 6.05
C ASP A 91 -18.45 -6.37 4.73
N GLN A 92 -19.47 -5.52 4.67
CA GLN A 92 -19.73 -4.71 3.47
C GLN A 92 -18.50 -3.87 3.10
N PRO A 93 -18.28 -3.58 1.80
CA PRO A 93 -17.19 -2.71 1.37
C PRO A 93 -17.22 -1.42 2.17
N HIS A 94 -16.20 -1.19 3.00
CA HIS A 94 -16.04 0.08 3.67
C HIS A 94 -15.45 1.05 2.63
N GLU A 95 -16.07 2.22 2.51
CA GLU A 95 -15.53 3.30 1.68
C GLU A 95 -14.08 3.59 2.11
N SER A 96 -13.14 3.32 1.21
CA SER A 96 -11.74 3.70 1.42
C SER A 96 -11.67 5.22 1.52
N GLY A 97 -11.07 5.74 2.59
CA GLY A 97 -10.92 7.18 2.78
C GLY A 97 -10.24 7.86 1.58
N ALA A 98 -10.64 9.09 1.27
CA ALA A 98 -10.02 9.84 0.19
C ALA A 98 -8.59 10.26 0.57
N LEU A 99 -7.65 10.10 -0.37
CA LEU A 99 -6.30 10.64 -0.24
C LEU A 99 -6.32 12.13 -0.58
N SER A 100 -5.71 12.95 0.27
CA SER A 100 -5.69 14.39 0.00
C SER A 100 -4.77 14.77 -1.16
N GLY A 101 -3.57 14.19 -1.22
CA GLY A 101 -2.54 14.50 -2.22
C GLY A 101 -1.97 15.93 -2.18
N HIS A 102 -2.41 16.78 -1.24
CA HIS A 102 -1.98 18.17 -1.10
C HIS A 102 -1.33 18.38 0.27
N TYR A 103 -0.01 18.29 0.35
CA TYR A 103 0.73 18.36 1.63
C TYR A 103 1.36 19.73 1.91
N ARG A 104 0.91 20.78 1.21
CA ARG A 104 1.39 22.14 1.46
C ARG A 104 0.41 22.86 2.36
N GLN A 105 0.86 23.26 3.55
CA GLN A 105 0.11 24.07 4.50
C GLN A 105 0.57 25.53 4.41
N GLU A 106 -0.37 26.47 4.40
CA GLU A 106 -0.05 27.90 4.54
C GLU A 106 -0.05 28.26 6.02
N ASN A 107 1.00 28.95 6.47
CA ASN A 107 1.12 29.37 7.86
C ASN A 107 0.34 30.69 8.05
N PRO A 108 -0.70 30.76 8.91
CA PRO A 108 -1.43 32.00 9.15
C PRO A 108 -0.48 33.06 9.73
N GLN A 109 -0.48 34.25 9.11
CA GLN A 109 0.34 35.40 9.51
C GLN A 109 -0.12 36.03 10.82
#